data_AF-A0A4D6HG51-F1
#
_entry.id   AF-A0A4D6HG51-F1
#
_cell.length_a   1.000
_cell.length_b   1.000
_cell.length_c   1.000
_cell.angle_alpha   90.00
_cell.angle_beta   90.00
_cell.angle_gamma   90.00
#
_symmetry.space_group_name_H-M   'P 1'
#
loop_
_entity.id
_entity.type
_entity.pdbx_description
1 polymer ?
#
loop_
_entity_poly.entity_id
_entity_poly.type
_entity_poly.pdbx_seq_one_letter_code
_entity_poly.pdbx_strand_id
1 'polypeptide(L)'
;MTGGALGALGNAAITIAVAPGILSHEYAHVLACRLTGVEIRQRPSLALLESAATIEHDPVETFGQDFAIAVAPLVVNSLLALAAFFFATRLDPPVAFVPLWLGLTFGLTALPSHDDTASLVAGARTLSPGLRPVGYAIAVPVRAVSYSVFLAGIVALFWTGALLALVRPA
;
A
#
# COMPACT_ATOMS: atom_id res chain seq x y z
N MET A 1 30.11 8.50 14.91
CA MET A 1 29.42 9.10 13.74
C MET A 1 29.48 8.21 12.48
N THR A 2 29.50 6.88 12.63
CA THR A 2 29.60 5.90 11.51
C THR A 2 28.25 5.26 11.11
N GLY A 3 27.14 5.65 11.75
CA GLY A 3 25.82 5.05 11.51
C GLY A 3 25.05 5.58 10.28
N GLY A 4 25.44 6.73 9.72
CA GLY A 4 24.66 7.39 8.66
C GLY A 4 24.77 6.72 7.29
N ALA A 5 25.98 6.41 6.84
CA ALA A 5 26.22 5.85 5.50
C ALA A 5 25.78 4.38 5.39
N LEU A 6 26.07 3.56 6.41
CA LEU A 6 25.64 2.16 6.44
C LEU A 6 24.12 2.03 6.55
N GLY A 7 23.47 2.90 7.33
CA GLY A 7 22.01 2.97 7.40
C GLY A 7 21.38 3.36 6.05
N ALA A 8 21.93 4.37 5.38
CA ALA A 8 21.47 4.80 4.06
C ALA A 8 21.61 3.70 2.99
N LEU A 9 22.73 2.97 2.98
CA LEU A 9 22.93 1.84 2.08
C LEU A 9 21.97 0.69 2.36
N GLY A 10 21.69 0.40 3.64
CA GLY A 10 20.68 -0.58 4.05
C GLY A 10 19.29 -0.21 3.55
N ASN A 11 18.88 1.05 3.73
CA ASN A 11 17.59 1.56 3.25
C ASN A 11 17.50 1.49 1.71
N ALA A 12 18.56 1.85 1.00
CA ALA A 12 18.59 1.74 -0.46
C ALA A 12 18.43 0.29 -0.95
N ALA A 13 19.12 -0.66 -0.31
CA ALA A 13 19.01 -2.08 -0.64
C ALA A 13 17.59 -2.62 -0.43
N ILE A 14 16.98 -2.31 0.72
CA ILE A 14 15.59 -2.68 1.01
C ILE A 14 14.65 -2.04 -0.01
N THR A 15 14.80 -0.75 -0.26
CA THR A 15 13.95 -0.01 -1.20
C THR A 15 14.02 -0.62 -2.58
N ILE A 16 15.20 -0.96 -3.09
CA ILE A 16 15.35 -1.64 -4.39
C ILE A 16 14.69 -3.02 -4.37
N ALA A 17 14.85 -3.78 -3.27
CA ALA A 17 14.28 -5.11 -3.14
C ALA A 17 12.74 -5.12 -3.15
N VAL A 18 12.10 -4.05 -2.66
CA VAL A 18 10.62 -3.92 -2.64
C VAL A 18 10.07 -2.82 -3.55
N ALA A 19 10.92 -2.24 -4.41
CA ALA A 19 10.58 -1.10 -5.27
C ALA A 19 9.34 -1.33 -6.15
N PRO A 20 9.14 -2.51 -6.77
CA PRO A 20 7.91 -2.75 -7.55
C PRO A 20 6.65 -2.54 -6.72
N GLY A 21 6.65 -3.04 -5.48
CA GLY A 21 5.57 -2.89 -4.51
C GLY A 21 5.29 -1.44 -4.12
N ILE A 22 6.35 -0.72 -3.74
CA ILE A 22 6.27 0.71 -3.39
C ILE A 22 5.72 1.52 -4.56
N LEU A 23 6.23 1.30 -5.78
CA LEU A 23 5.74 2.02 -6.95
C LEU A 23 4.27 1.70 -7.23
N SER A 24 3.87 0.43 -7.21
CA SER A 24 2.47 0.06 -7.42
C SER A 24 1.54 0.62 -6.34
N HIS A 25 2.03 0.76 -5.09
CA HIS A 25 1.30 1.40 -3.99
C HIS A 25 0.95 2.85 -4.35
N GLU A 26 1.94 3.65 -4.72
CA GLU A 26 1.71 5.04 -5.11
C GLU A 26 0.86 5.16 -6.39
N TYR A 27 1.04 4.26 -7.35
CA TYR A 27 0.19 4.24 -8.55
C TYR A 27 -1.24 3.80 -8.26
N ALA A 28 -1.51 3.08 -7.17
CA ALA A 28 -2.85 2.80 -6.70
C ALA A 28 -3.54 4.08 -6.20
N HIS A 29 -2.81 4.94 -5.47
CA HIS A 29 -3.27 6.28 -5.09
C HIS A 29 -3.56 7.13 -6.32
N VAL A 30 -2.67 7.14 -7.32
CA VAL A 30 -2.89 7.81 -8.62
C VAL A 30 -4.19 7.33 -9.27
N LEU A 31 -4.41 6.01 -9.30
CA LEU A 31 -5.61 5.42 -9.89
C LEU A 31 -6.86 5.88 -9.15
N ALA A 32 -6.87 5.83 -7.82
CA ALA A 32 -8.00 6.26 -7.02
C ALA A 32 -8.27 7.77 -7.13
N CYS A 33 -7.23 8.61 -7.16
CA CYS A 33 -7.37 10.04 -7.42
C CYS A 33 -8.09 10.29 -8.76
N ARG A 34 -7.65 9.63 -9.83
CA ARG A 34 -8.29 9.74 -11.16
C ARG A 34 -9.73 9.25 -11.17
N LEU A 35 -10.01 8.13 -10.49
CA LEU A 35 -11.37 7.55 -10.43
C LEU A 35 -12.33 8.40 -9.61
N THR A 36 -11.83 9.20 -8.67
CA THR A 36 -12.62 10.02 -7.75
C THR A 36 -12.57 11.52 -8.05
N GLY A 37 -11.90 11.90 -9.13
CA GLY A 37 -11.82 13.28 -9.62
C GLY A 37 -10.86 14.18 -8.84
N VAL A 38 -9.94 13.62 -8.04
CA VAL A 38 -8.93 14.38 -7.31
C VAL A 38 -7.72 14.64 -8.22
N GLU A 39 -7.33 15.91 -8.37
CA GLU A 39 -6.22 16.30 -9.25
C GLU A 39 -4.86 15.92 -8.63
N ILE A 40 -3.94 15.44 -9.46
CA ILE A 40 -2.60 15.01 -9.05
C ILE A 40 -1.63 16.13 -9.41
N ARG A 41 -0.95 16.68 -8.40
CA ARG A 41 0.05 17.75 -8.57
C ARG A 41 1.42 17.20 -8.94
N GLN A 42 1.81 16.09 -8.33
CA GLN A 42 3.10 15.45 -8.56
C GLN A 42 2.92 13.93 -8.72
N ARG A 43 3.56 13.38 -9.75
CA ARG A 43 3.58 11.93 -9.99
C ARG A 43 4.46 11.21 -8.96
N PRO A 44 4.22 9.91 -8.70
CA PRO A 44 5.03 9.13 -7.78
C PRO A 44 6.53 9.24 -8.07
N SER A 45 7.31 9.62 -7.07
CA SER A 45 8.78 9.61 -7.10
C SER A 45 9.34 8.76 -5.98
N LEU A 46 10.30 7.90 -6.30
CA LEU A 46 10.92 6.98 -5.35
C LEU A 46 12.10 7.68 -4.64
N ALA A 47 12.00 7.87 -3.33
CA ALA A 47 13.06 8.39 -2.48
C ALA A 47 13.94 7.24 -1.97
N LEU A 48 14.91 6.84 -2.82
CA LEU A 48 15.83 5.72 -2.56
C LEU A 48 16.56 5.78 -1.20
N LEU A 49 16.79 6.98 -0.69
CA LEU A 49 17.56 7.22 0.54
C LEU A 49 16.68 7.28 1.80
N GLU A 50 15.36 7.44 1.64
CA GLU A 50 14.39 7.60 2.72
C GLU A 50 13.39 6.44 2.78
N SER A 51 13.53 5.44 1.90
CA SER A 51 12.64 4.25 1.83
C SER A 51 11.16 4.62 1.72
N ALA A 52 10.88 5.69 0.98
CA ALA A 52 9.55 6.21 0.74
C ALA A 52 9.35 6.45 -0.75
N ALA A 53 8.10 6.47 -1.19
CA ALA A 53 7.70 7.17 -2.37
C ALA A 53 6.55 8.10 -1.98
N THR A 54 6.43 9.22 -2.67
CA THR A 54 5.37 10.19 -2.37
C THR A 54 4.63 10.56 -3.64
N ILE A 55 3.33 10.74 -3.47
CA ILE A 55 2.43 11.39 -4.42
C ILE A 55 1.90 12.66 -3.77
N GLU A 56 1.74 13.72 -4.56
CA GLU A 56 1.05 14.92 -4.10
C GLU A 56 -0.22 15.12 -4.93
N HIS A 57 -1.36 15.24 -4.25
CA HIS A 57 -2.66 15.48 -4.87
C HIS A 57 -3.38 16.64 -4.16
N ASP A 58 -4.44 17.13 -4.78
CA ASP A 58 -5.30 18.15 -4.20
C ASP A 58 -6.02 17.66 -2.92
N PRO A 59 -6.44 18.56 -2.03
CA PRO A 59 -7.24 18.19 -0.87
C PRO A 59 -8.49 17.40 -1.27
N VAL A 60 -8.78 16.34 -0.52
CA VAL A 60 -10.02 15.56 -0.68
C VAL A 60 -11.21 16.31 -0.07
N GLU A 61 -12.34 16.33 -0.76
CA GLU A 61 -13.54 17.08 -0.34
C GLU A 61 -14.54 16.21 0.43
N THR A 62 -14.50 14.89 0.19
CA THR A 62 -15.47 13.94 0.76
C THR A 62 -14.77 12.78 1.45
N PHE A 63 -15.44 12.20 2.45
CA PHE A 63 -14.98 10.96 3.09
C PHE A 63 -14.83 9.81 2.08
N GLY A 64 -15.67 9.77 1.04
CA GLY A 64 -15.60 8.74 0.00
C GLY A 64 -14.32 8.82 -0.82
N GLN A 65 -13.88 10.03 -1.20
CA GLN A 65 -12.61 10.26 -1.87
C GLN A 65 -11.44 9.86 -0.97
N ASP A 66 -11.43 10.37 0.26
CA ASP A 66 -10.40 10.11 1.27
C ASP A 66 -10.24 8.60 1.52
N PHE A 67 -11.35 7.91 1.76
CA PHE A 67 -11.38 6.46 1.93
C PHE A 67 -10.89 5.70 0.70
N ALA A 68 -11.42 6.03 -0.48
CA ALA A 68 -11.08 5.33 -1.72
C ALA A 68 -9.58 5.45 -2.05
N ILE A 69 -9.00 6.62 -1.85
CA ILE A 69 -7.56 6.85 -2.03
C ILE A 69 -6.79 6.05 -0.98
N ALA A 70 -7.10 6.22 0.31
CA ALA A 70 -6.42 5.53 1.40
C ALA A 70 -6.37 4.01 1.22
N VAL A 71 -7.46 3.36 0.79
CA VAL A 71 -7.51 1.90 0.66
C VAL A 71 -7.10 1.37 -0.72
N ALA A 72 -6.82 2.25 -1.69
CA ALA A 72 -6.46 1.84 -3.05
C ALA A 72 -5.25 0.89 -3.10
N PRO A 73 -4.15 1.13 -2.36
CA PRO A 73 -3.00 0.24 -2.38
C PRO A 73 -3.33 -1.17 -1.91
N LEU A 74 -4.20 -1.30 -0.90
CA LEU A 74 -4.63 -2.60 -0.40
C LEU A 74 -5.31 -3.40 -1.50
N VAL A 75 -6.19 -2.78 -2.28
CA VAL A 75 -6.91 -3.47 -3.36
C VAL A 75 -5.95 -3.80 -4.51
N VAL A 76 -5.24 -2.80 -5.04
CA VAL A 76 -4.42 -2.94 -6.25
C VAL A 76 -3.26 -3.90 -6.02
N ASN A 77 -2.48 -3.72 -4.95
CA ASN A 77 -1.33 -4.58 -4.69
C ASN A 77 -1.75 -6.00 -4.33
N SER A 78 -2.91 -6.20 -3.69
CA SER A 78 -3.40 -7.58 -3.44
C SER A 78 -3.75 -8.30 -4.73
N LEU A 79 -4.39 -7.61 -5.69
CA LEU A 79 -4.69 -8.20 -7.00
C LEU A 79 -3.42 -8.51 -7.79
N LEU A 80 -2.44 -7.61 -7.78
CA LEU A 80 -1.13 -7.83 -8.41
C LEU A 80 -0.37 -8.98 -7.74
N ALA A 81 -0.40 -9.06 -6.41
CA ALA A 81 0.21 -10.14 -5.65
C ALA A 81 -0.42 -11.50 -5.99
N LEU A 82 -1.75 -11.59 -6.03
CA LEU A 82 -2.47 -12.80 -6.41
C LEU A 82 -2.12 -13.25 -7.83
N ALA A 83 -2.11 -12.31 -8.79
CA ALA A 83 -1.72 -12.61 -10.16
C ALA A 83 -0.27 -13.12 -10.24
N ALA A 84 0.65 -12.47 -9.53
CA ALA A 84 2.06 -12.85 -9.50
C ALA A 84 2.25 -14.23 -8.85
N PHE A 85 1.65 -14.49 -7.69
CA PHE A 85 1.69 -15.82 -7.05
C PHE A 85 1.07 -16.90 -7.93
N PHE A 86 -0.03 -16.60 -8.63
CA PHE A 86 -0.63 -17.52 -9.60
C PHE A 86 0.34 -17.94 -10.71
N PHE A 87 1.11 -17.00 -11.28
CA PHE A 87 2.13 -17.34 -12.27
C PHE A 87 3.32 -18.08 -11.64
N ALA A 88 3.70 -17.73 -10.41
CA ALA A 88 4.80 -18.40 -9.71
C ALA A 88 4.53 -19.90 -9.50
N THR A 89 3.28 -20.33 -9.31
CA THR A 89 2.94 -21.76 -9.17
C THR A 89 2.79 -22.52 -10.49
N ARG A 90 3.00 -21.86 -11.64
CA ARG A 90 2.82 -22.43 -12.99
C ARG A 90 4.08 -22.42 -13.84
N LEU A 91 5.17 -21.90 -13.28
CA LEU A 91 6.45 -21.78 -13.95
C LEU A 91 7.47 -22.60 -13.17
N ASP A 92 8.44 -23.13 -13.88
CA ASP A 92 9.56 -23.84 -13.25
C ASP A 92 10.66 -22.85 -12.82
N PRO A 93 11.43 -23.17 -11.78
CA PRO A 93 12.66 -22.47 -11.49
C PRO A 93 13.65 -22.53 -12.68
N PRO A 94 14.40 -21.45 -12.97
CA PRO A 94 14.49 -20.22 -12.19
C PRO A 94 13.43 -19.16 -12.56
N VAL A 95 12.61 -19.39 -13.58
CA VAL A 95 11.67 -18.37 -14.08
C VAL A 95 10.61 -18.03 -13.03
N ALA A 96 10.19 -19.00 -12.22
CA ALA A 96 9.26 -18.82 -11.10
C ALA A 96 9.71 -17.80 -10.05
N PHE A 97 11.01 -17.51 -9.93
CA PHE A 97 11.52 -16.56 -8.93
C PHE A 97 11.05 -15.13 -9.17
N VAL A 98 10.92 -14.71 -10.44
CA VAL A 98 10.49 -13.34 -10.79
C VAL A 98 9.06 -13.06 -10.31
N PRO A 99 8.02 -13.84 -10.69
CA PRO A 99 6.66 -13.62 -10.21
C PRO A 99 6.51 -13.91 -8.71
N LEU A 100 7.28 -14.82 -8.13
CA LEU A 100 7.29 -15.01 -6.67
C LEU A 100 7.79 -13.74 -5.96
N TRP A 101 8.92 -13.20 -6.40
CA TRP A 101 9.47 -11.95 -5.87
C TRP A 101 8.48 -10.79 -6.03
N LEU A 102 7.92 -10.60 -7.23
CA LEU A 102 6.90 -9.57 -7.47
C LEU A 102 5.71 -9.73 -6.51
N GLY A 103 5.17 -10.94 -6.37
CA GLY A 103 4.06 -11.21 -5.46
C GLY A 103 4.37 -10.86 -4.00
N LEU A 104 5.59 -11.18 -3.54
CA LEU A 104 6.06 -10.78 -2.21
C LEU A 104 6.15 -9.26 -2.08
N THR A 105 6.75 -8.56 -3.07
CA THR A 105 6.87 -7.10 -3.00
C THR A 105 5.51 -6.40 -2.99
N PHE A 106 4.56 -6.86 -3.80
CA PHE A 106 3.20 -6.31 -3.82
C PHE A 106 2.47 -6.57 -2.49
N GLY A 107 2.46 -7.83 -2.02
CA GLY A 107 1.76 -8.18 -0.79
C GLY A 107 2.29 -7.44 0.45
N LEU A 108 3.62 -7.37 0.60
CA LEU A 108 4.27 -6.74 1.75
C LEU A 108 4.10 -5.22 1.78
N THR A 109 3.74 -4.60 0.65
CA THR A 109 3.50 -3.17 0.51
C THR A 109 2.03 -2.83 0.25
N ALA A 110 1.10 -3.78 0.46
CA ALA A 110 -0.31 -3.57 0.17
C ALA A 110 -1.03 -2.71 1.22
N LEU A 111 -0.63 -2.77 2.49
CA LEU A 111 -1.34 -2.02 3.52
C LEU A 111 -1.11 -0.51 3.40
N PRO A 112 -2.14 0.30 3.67
CA PRO A 112 -1.98 1.74 3.72
C PRO A 112 -1.07 2.17 4.88
N SER A 113 -0.35 3.26 4.65
CA SER A 113 0.56 3.88 5.60
C SER A 113 -0.18 4.73 6.63
N HIS A 114 0.59 5.22 7.60
CA HIS A 114 0.10 6.21 8.56
C HIS A 114 -0.39 7.47 7.83
N ASP A 115 0.32 7.95 6.83
CA ASP A 115 -0.05 9.22 6.20
C ASP A 115 -1.30 9.05 5.32
N ASP A 116 -1.45 7.92 4.63
CA ASP A 116 -2.63 7.60 3.81
C ASP A 116 -3.95 7.63 4.59
N THR A 117 -3.89 7.37 5.89
CA THR A 117 -5.08 7.19 6.73
C THR A 117 -5.29 8.32 7.73
N ALA A 118 -4.42 9.33 7.72
CA ALA A 118 -4.39 10.39 8.74
C ALA A 118 -5.68 11.23 8.78
N SER A 119 -6.29 11.45 7.61
CA SER A 119 -7.52 12.24 7.43
C SER A 119 -8.80 11.46 7.71
N LEU A 120 -8.82 10.14 7.60
CA LEU A 120 -10.07 9.33 7.56
C LEU A 120 -11.00 9.57 8.75
N VAL A 121 -10.45 9.63 9.97
CA VAL A 121 -11.26 9.82 11.19
C VAL A 121 -11.85 11.23 11.25
N ALA A 122 -11.12 12.23 10.76
CA ALA A 122 -11.64 13.59 10.62
C ALA A 122 -12.67 13.67 9.48
N GLY A 123 -12.40 13.02 8.34
CA GLY A 123 -13.31 12.89 7.21
C GLY A 123 -14.65 12.27 7.59
N ALA A 124 -14.66 11.25 8.46
CA ALA A 124 -15.90 10.64 8.94
C ALA A 124 -16.85 11.64 9.63
N ARG A 125 -16.33 12.75 10.18
CA ARG A 125 -17.14 13.82 10.81
C ARG A 125 -17.97 14.62 9.81
N THR A 126 -17.53 14.69 8.55
CA THR A 126 -18.21 15.45 7.48
C THR A 126 -19.45 14.72 6.95
N LEU A 127 -19.59 13.43 7.26
CA LEU A 127 -20.77 12.65 6.94
C LEU A 127 -22.01 13.17 7.70
N SER A 128 -23.17 12.93 7.09
CA SER A 128 -24.47 13.22 7.70
C SER A 128 -24.64 12.46 9.03
N PRO A 129 -25.43 12.97 9.99
CA PRO A 129 -25.55 12.37 11.32
C PRO A 129 -25.89 10.87 11.31
N GLY A 130 -26.71 10.41 10.35
CA GLY A 130 -27.07 9.00 10.21
C GLY A 130 -25.95 8.11 9.66
N LEU A 131 -25.05 8.65 8.83
CA LEU A 131 -23.92 7.90 8.23
C LEU A 131 -22.63 7.99 9.05
N ARG A 132 -22.52 8.98 9.93
CA ARG A 132 -21.34 9.20 10.76
C ARG A 132 -20.91 7.98 11.60
N PRO A 133 -21.81 7.20 12.21
CA PRO A 133 -21.41 5.97 12.91
C PRO A 133 -20.75 4.95 11.98
N VAL A 134 -21.26 4.80 10.75
CA VAL A 134 -20.69 3.92 9.73
C VAL A 134 -19.31 4.41 9.30
N GLY A 135 -19.16 5.71 9.09
CA GLY A 135 -17.85 6.32 8.79
C GLY A 135 -16.80 6.03 9.85
N TYR A 136 -17.15 6.18 11.14
CA TYR A 136 -16.23 5.82 12.23
C TYR A 136 -15.95 4.32 12.32
N ALA A 137 -16.96 3.47 12.12
CA ALA A 137 -16.80 2.02 12.13
C ALA A 137 -15.83 1.53 11.05
N ILE A 138 -15.67 2.28 9.96
CA ILE A 138 -14.71 2.00 8.88
C ILE A 138 -13.37 2.69 9.14
N ALA A 139 -13.38 4.00 9.42
CA ALA A 139 -12.17 4.81 9.53
C ALA A 139 -11.28 4.39 10.70
N VAL A 140 -11.86 4.04 11.85
CA VAL A 140 -11.09 3.72 13.06
C VAL A 140 -10.28 2.43 12.90
N PRO A 141 -10.85 1.29 12.46
CA PRO A 141 -10.06 0.07 12.23
C PRO A 141 -8.96 0.25 11.18
N VAL A 142 -9.27 0.92 10.06
CA VAL A 142 -8.28 1.17 9.00
C VAL A 142 -7.11 2.00 9.54
N ARG A 143 -7.40 3.07 10.29
CA ARG A 143 -6.40 3.90 10.96
C ARG A 143 -5.62 3.14 12.02
N ALA A 144 -6.27 2.24 12.77
CA ALA A 144 -5.61 1.48 13.82
C ALA A 144 -4.54 0.53 13.26
N VAL A 145 -4.82 -0.12 12.13
CA VAL A 145 -3.88 -1.03 11.45
C VAL A 145 -2.64 -0.28 10.97
N SER A 146 -2.80 0.93 10.42
CA SER A 146 -1.71 1.75 9.88
C SER A 146 -1.01 2.63 10.92
N TYR A 147 -1.48 2.66 12.17
CA TYR A 147 -0.97 3.57 13.20
C TYR A 147 0.52 3.33 13.53
N SER A 148 0.98 2.08 13.41
CA SER A 148 2.35 1.68 13.72
C SER A 148 2.94 0.89 12.56
N VAL A 149 4.15 1.28 12.13
CA VAL A 149 4.93 0.55 11.10
C VAL A 149 5.13 -0.92 11.48
N PHE A 150 5.34 -1.21 12.77
CA PHE A 150 5.49 -2.58 13.24
C PHE A 150 4.20 -3.39 13.10
N LEU A 151 3.06 -2.82 13.50
CA LEU A 151 1.76 -3.48 13.38
C LEU A 151 1.39 -3.69 11.92
N ALA A 152 1.56 -2.65 11.08
CA ALA A 152 1.37 -2.73 9.64
C ALA A 152 2.26 -3.82 9.03
N GLY A 153 3.54 -3.90 9.41
CA GLY A 153 4.45 -4.94 8.93
C GLY A 153 3.98 -6.36 9.27
N ILE A 154 3.50 -6.59 10.50
CA ILE A 154 2.94 -7.89 10.91
C ILE A 154 1.69 -8.22 10.08
N VAL A 155 0.75 -7.28 9.97
CA VAL A 155 -0.49 -7.51 9.22
C VAL A 155 -0.19 -7.72 7.74
N ALA A 156 0.76 -6.99 7.15
CA ALA A 156 1.19 -7.15 5.76
C ALA A 156 1.82 -8.53 5.52
N LEU A 157 2.60 -9.04 6.48
CA LEU A 157 3.15 -10.39 6.41
C LEU A 157 2.06 -11.46 6.40
N PHE A 158 1.12 -11.40 7.35
CA PHE A 158 -0.02 -12.33 7.40
C PHE A 158 -0.90 -12.22 6.16
N TRP A 159 -1.16 -11.01 5.70
CA TRP A 159 -1.93 -10.74 4.49
C TRP A 159 -1.26 -11.34 3.25
N THR A 160 0.03 -11.10 3.07
CA THR A 160 0.83 -11.68 1.98
C THR A 160 0.78 -13.22 2.01
N GLY A 161 0.95 -13.81 3.19
CA GLY A 161 0.85 -15.26 3.38
C GLY A 161 -0.54 -15.80 3.03
N ALA A 162 -1.60 -15.07 3.39
CA ALA A 162 -2.97 -15.43 3.03
C ALA A 162 -3.18 -15.38 1.51
N LEU A 163 -2.71 -14.33 0.83
CA LEU A 163 -2.79 -14.22 -0.63
C LEU A 163 -2.04 -15.35 -1.32
N LEU A 164 -0.84 -15.70 -0.84
CA LEU A 164 -0.08 -16.84 -1.36
C LEU A 164 -0.84 -18.16 -1.16
N ALA A 165 -1.44 -18.37 0.01
CA ALA A 165 -2.20 -19.59 0.33
C ALA A 165 -3.49 -19.75 -0.51
N LEU A 166 -4.06 -18.66 -1.03
CA LEU A 166 -5.21 -18.72 -1.95
C LEU A 166 -4.84 -19.31 -3.31
N VAL A 167 -3.57 -19.24 -3.70
CA VAL A 167 -3.09 -19.81 -4.96
C VAL A 167 -2.75 -21.27 -4.76
N ARG A 168 -3.51 -22.16 -5.40
CA ARG A 168 -3.19 -23.59 -5.38
C ARG A 168 -1.96 -23.90 -6.24
N PRO A 169 -1.06 -24.79 -5.79
CA PRO A 169 -0.06 -25.38 -6.66
C PRO A 169 -0.77 -26.20 -7.76
N ALA A 170 -0.22 -26.16 -8.97
CA ALA A 170 -0.72 -26.90 -10.12
C ALA A 170 -0.44 -28.41 -9.98
#